data_AF-A0A8T2VS07-F1
#
_entry.id   AF-A0A8T2VS07-F1
#
_cell.length_a   1.000
_cell.length_b   1.000
_cell.length_c   1.000
_cell.angle_alpha   90.00
_cell.angle_beta   90.00
_cell.angle_gamma   90.00
#
_symmetry.space_group_name_H-M   'P 1'
#
loop_
_entity.id
_entity.type
_entity.pdbx_description
1 polymer ?
#
loop_
_entity_poly.entity_id
_entity_poly.type
_entity_poly.pdbx_seq_one_letter_code
_entity_poly.pdbx_strand_id
1 'polypeptide(L)'
;MADGVQWGLVSKIISRFEEKGFILKALKLLQIHRSFALQHYADLVGKPFFDGLIDYVTSDLVIAMVWYGRGAILTGCKMLRVTKPTNSNPGTIRGDYGVRGGGLGGD
;
A
#
# COMPACT_ATOMS: atom_id res chain seq x y z
N MET A 1 1.30 -2.99 1.88
CA MET A 1 2.49 -2.45 2.56
C MET A 1 2.21 -2.64 4.05
N ALA A 2 2.61 -3.80 4.55
CA ALA A 2 2.50 -4.19 5.96
C ALA A 2 3.45 -3.35 6.84
N ASP A 3 4.55 -2.90 6.25
CA ASP A 3 5.53 -1.95 6.76
C ASP A 3 4.95 -0.59 7.20
N GLY A 4 3.92 -0.08 6.51
CA GLY A 4 3.29 1.20 6.85
C GLY A 4 2.62 1.22 8.23
N VAL A 5 2.12 0.06 8.68
CA VAL A 5 1.52 -0.10 10.01
C VAL A 5 2.61 -0.19 11.07
N GLN A 6 3.65 -0.99 10.81
CA GLN A 6 4.76 -1.20 11.74
C GLN A 6 5.57 0.08 12.04
N TRP A 7 5.65 1.02 11.10
CA TRP A 7 6.49 2.21 11.24
C TRP A 7 5.73 3.48 11.63
N GLY A 8 4.47 3.36 12.06
CA GLY A 8 3.66 4.53 12.46
C GLY A 8 3.40 5.51 11.33
N LEU A 9 3.40 5.03 10.07
CA LEU A 9 3.16 5.86 8.89
C LEU A 9 1.67 6.07 8.60
N VAL A 10 0.81 5.37 9.32
CA VAL A 10 -0.65 5.39 9.15
C VAL A 10 -1.20 6.82 9.21
N SER A 11 -0.83 7.58 10.24
CA SER A 11 -1.29 8.97 10.40
C SER A 11 -0.84 9.85 9.23
N LYS A 12 0.42 9.74 8.82
CA LYS A 12 0.99 10.49 7.69
C LYS A 12 0.28 10.19 6.37
N ILE A 13 -0.07 8.92 6.14
CA ILE A 13 -0.83 8.49 4.95
C ILE A 13 -2.24 9.08 4.98
N ILE A 14 -2.95 8.97 6.12
CA ILE A 14 -4.30 9.51 6.29
C ILE A 14 -4.29 11.03 6.04
N SER A 15 -3.37 11.77 6.67
CA SER A 15 -3.26 13.22 6.50
C SER A 15 -3.05 13.61 5.03
N ARG A 16 -2.25 12.87 4.26
CA ARG A 16 -2.06 13.14 2.82
C ARG A 16 -3.35 13.02 2.02
N PHE A 17 -4.22 12.06 2.35
CA PHE A 17 -5.51 11.92 1.67
C PHE A 17 -6.50 13.01 2.11
N GLU A 18 -6.52 13.37 3.39
CA GLU A 18 -7.38 14.44 3.92
C GLU A 18 -6.99 15.83 3.40
N GLU A 19 -5.69 16.14 3.33
CA GLU A 19 -5.15 17.38 2.75
C GLU A 19 -5.52 17.54 1.26
N LYS A 20 -5.75 16.43 0.55
CA LYS A 20 -6.24 16.44 -0.84
C LYS A 20 -7.76 16.59 -0.94
N GLY A 21 -8.46 16.69 0.18
CA GLY A 21 -9.91 16.87 0.25
C GLY A 21 -10.68 15.55 0.14
N PHE A 22 -10.05 14.40 0.36
CA PHE A 22 -10.76 13.13 0.47
C PHE A 22 -11.31 12.91 1.87
N ILE A 23 -12.50 12.32 1.93
CA ILE A 23 -13.19 11.99 3.18
C ILE A 23 -12.97 10.51 3.47
N LEU A 24 -12.40 10.20 4.64
CA LEU A 24 -12.31 8.83 5.14
C LEU A 24 -13.72 8.35 5.54
N LYS A 25 -14.24 7.32 4.86
CA LYS A 25 -15.56 6.75 5.13
C LYS A 25 -15.51 5.49 5.98
N ALA A 26 -14.44 4.71 5.85
CA ALA A 26 -14.24 3.52 6.65
C ALA A 26 -12.75 3.25 6.83
N LEU A 27 -12.38 2.73 7.99
CA LEU A 27 -11.04 2.24 8.29
C LEU A 27 -11.18 0.95 9.09
N LYS A 28 -10.41 -0.07 8.72
CA LYS A 28 -10.37 -1.35 9.43
C LYS A 28 -8.95 -1.89 9.47
N LEU A 29 -8.49 -2.25 10.67
CA LEU A 29 -7.29 -3.06 10.86
C LEU A 29 -7.70 -4.53 10.73
N LEU A 30 -7.00 -5.29 9.89
CA LEU A 30 -7.30 -6.71 9.67
C LEU A 30 -6.03 -7.51 9.40
N GLN A 31 -6.02 -8.75 9.89
CA GLN A 31 -5.05 -9.75 9.48
C GLN A 31 -5.56 -10.44 8.21
N ILE A 32 -4.78 -10.42 7.13
CA ILE A 32 -5.20 -11.06 5.89
C ILE A 32 -4.86 -12.55 5.98
N HIS A 33 -5.88 -13.39 5.86
CA HIS A 33 -5.68 -14.83 5.75
C HIS A 33 -5.18 -15.22 4.36
N ARG A 34 -4.30 -16.22 4.28
CA ARG A 34 -3.68 -16.67 3.02
C ARG A 34 -4.71 -17.01 1.93
N SER A 35 -5.80 -17.67 2.30
CA SER A 35 -6.89 -17.99 1.36
C SER A 35 -7.51 -16.76 0.70
N PHE A 36 -7.69 -15.67 1.46
CA PHE A 36 -8.20 -14.41 0.93
C PHE A 36 -7.17 -13.73 0.03
N ALA A 37 -5.90 -13.71 0.43
CA ALA A 37 -4.81 -13.14 -0.37
C ALA A 37 -4.68 -13.82 -1.74
N LEU A 38 -4.77 -15.16 -1.77
CA LEU A 38 -4.72 -15.95 -3.01
C LEU A 38 -5.88 -15.61 -3.96
N GLN A 39 -7.09 -15.43 -3.43
CA GLN A 39 -8.24 -14.99 -4.23
C GLN A 39 -8.07 -13.54 -4.71
N HIS A 40 -7.60 -12.66 -3.85
CA HIS A 40 -7.43 -11.24 -4.16
C HIS A 40 -6.36 -10.97 -5.23
N TYR A 41 -5.32 -11.82 -5.29
CA TYR A 41 -4.23 -11.72 -6.26
C TYR A 41 -4.25 -12.83 -7.32
N ALA A 42 -5.40 -13.47 -7.56
CA ALA A 42 -5.51 -14.60 -8.51
C ALA A 42 -4.94 -14.27 -9.91
N ASP A 43 -5.07 -13.02 -10.36
CA ASP A 43 -4.54 -12.55 -11.67
C ASP A 43 -3.00 -12.54 -11.76
N LEU A 44 -2.30 -12.72 -10.64
CA LEU A 44 -0.84 -12.72 -10.56
C LEU A 44 -0.24 -14.12 -10.41
N VAL A 45 -1.07 -15.17 -10.42
CA VAL A 45 -0.63 -16.57 -10.35
C VAL A 45 0.31 -16.87 -11.53
N GLY A 46 1.44 -17.52 -11.23
CA GLY A 46 2.47 -17.86 -12.22
C GLY A 46 3.55 -16.79 -12.43
N LYS A 47 3.45 -15.62 -11.77
CA LYS A 47 4.57 -14.67 -11.73
C LYS A 47 5.63 -15.10 -10.72
N PRO A 48 6.93 -14.89 -10.99
CA PRO A 48 8.02 -15.37 -10.13
C PRO A 48 8.03 -14.77 -8.72
N PHE A 49 7.32 -13.67 -8.50
CA PHE A 49 7.21 -12.99 -7.20
C PHE A 49 5.88 -13.26 -6.48
N PHE A 50 5.01 -14.12 -7.03
CA PHE A 50 3.65 -14.33 -6.52
C PHE A 50 3.66 -14.88 -5.09
N ASP A 51 4.41 -15.96 -4.84
CA ASP A 51 4.43 -16.58 -3.51
C ASP A 51 4.98 -15.62 -2.45
N GLY A 52 6.06 -14.90 -2.77
CA GLY A 52 6.62 -13.87 -1.89
C GLY A 52 5.65 -12.71 -1.63
N LEU A 53 4.80 -12.34 -2.60
CA LEU A 53 3.75 -11.34 -2.40
C LEU A 53 2.68 -11.82 -1.42
N ILE A 54 2.24 -13.07 -1.54
CA ILE A 54 1.23 -13.66 -0.65
C ILE A 54 1.78 -13.74 0.78
N ASP A 55 3.00 -14.23 0.95
CA ASP A 55 3.65 -14.31 2.25
C ASP A 55 3.84 -12.92 2.87
N TYR A 56 4.23 -11.93 2.07
CA TYR A 56 4.39 -10.55 2.54
C TYR A 56 3.07 -9.87 2.96
N VAL A 57 1.97 -10.13 2.25
CA VAL A 57 0.67 -9.52 2.58
C VAL A 57 0.00 -10.20 3.78
N THR A 58 0.35 -11.44 4.06
CA THR A 58 -0.21 -12.24 5.16
C THR A 58 0.64 -12.21 6.42
N SER A 59 1.87 -11.71 6.35
CA SER A 59 2.83 -11.71 7.47
C SER A 59 2.43 -10.78 8.61
N ASP A 60 1.64 -9.74 8.36
CA ASP A 60 1.25 -8.76 9.38
C ASP A 60 -0.14 -8.16 9.12
N LEU A 61 -0.59 -7.34 10.06
CA LEU A 61 -1.81 -6.57 10.02
C LEU A 61 -1.76 -5.51 8.93
N VAL A 62 -2.87 -5.40 8.20
CA VAL A 62 -3.07 -4.42 7.15
C VAL A 62 -4.21 -3.50 7.56
N ILE A 63 -4.05 -2.21 7.26
CA ILE A 63 -5.12 -1.23 7.40
C ILE A 63 -5.80 -1.06 6.03
N ALA A 64 -7.05 -1.47 5.95
CA ALA A 64 -7.92 -1.16 4.82
C ALA A 64 -8.66 0.16 5.09
N MET A 65 -8.71 1.02 4.08
CA MET A 65 -9.37 2.32 4.14
C MET A 65 -10.26 2.55 2.92
N VAL A 66 -11.37 3.24 3.11
CA VAL A 66 -12.28 3.66 2.04
C VAL A 66 -12.32 5.18 2.01
N TRP A 67 -11.94 5.74 0.86
CA TRP A 67 -11.86 7.18 0.63
C TRP A 67 -12.94 7.64 -0.35
N TYR A 68 -13.60 8.74 -0.02
CA TYR A 68 -14.65 9.36 -0.84
C TYR A 68 -14.24 10.77 -1.29
N GLY A 69 -14.47 11.06 -2.57
CA GLY A 69 -14.29 12.40 -3.14
C GLY A 69 -14.27 12.38 -4.66
N ARG A 70 -14.34 13.56 -5.29
CA ARG A 70 -14.29 13.67 -6.75
C ARG A 70 -12.92 13.24 -7.27
N GLY A 71 -12.91 12.31 -8.22
CA GLY A 71 -11.67 11.79 -8.81
C GLY A 71 -10.81 10.96 -7.85
N ALA A 72 -11.38 10.43 -6.76
CA ALA A 72 -10.64 9.68 -5.74
C ALA A 72 -9.81 8.51 -6.30
N ILE A 73 -10.32 7.81 -7.32
CA ILE A 73 -9.60 6.71 -7.97
C ILE A 73 -8.37 7.23 -8.72
N LEU A 74 -8.53 8.19 -9.63
CA LEU A 74 -7.43 8.70 -10.46
C LEU A 74 -6.36 9.39 -9.60
N THR A 75 -6.78 10.24 -8.67
CA THR A 75 -5.88 10.98 -7.79
C THR A 75 -5.22 10.05 -6.76
N GLY A 76 -5.98 9.13 -6.17
CA GLY A 76 -5.43 8.11 -5.26
C GLY A 76 -4.42 7.22 -5.96
N CYS A 77 -4.70 6.79 -7.19
CA CYS A 77 -3.71 6.12 -8.02
C CYS A 77 -2.48 6.99 -8.25
N LYS A 78 -2.60 8.27 -8.61
CA LYS A 78 -1.43 9.14 -8.79
C LYS A 78 -0.58 9.31 -7.51
N MET A 79 -1.22 9.37 -6.34
CA MET A 79 -0.54 9.50 -5.05
C MET A 79 0.20 8.22 -4.61
N LEU A 80 -0.35 7.06 -4.98
CA LEU A 80 0.17 5.74 -4.60
C LEU A 80 1.09 5.13 -5.65
N ARG A 81 0.86 5.42 -6.93
CA ARG A 81 1.37 4.63 -8.05
C ARG A 81 2.66 5.24 -8.59
N VAL A 82 3.76 4.69 -8.08
CA VAL A 82 4.87 4.25 -8.91
C VAL A 82 5.33 2.89 -8.38
N THR A 83 5.39 1.87 -9.26
CA THR A 83 5.70 0.48 -8.87
C THR A 83 7.12 0.33 -8.32
N LYS A 84 8.04 1.26 -8.65
CA LYS A 84 9.41 1.33 -8.13
C LYS A 84 9.62 2.62 -7.32
N PRO A 85 10.17 2.56 -6.09
CA PRO A 85 10.47 3.75 -5.27
C PRO A 85 11.39 4.74 -6.00
N THR A 86 12.36 4.23 -6.76
CA THR A 86 13.38 5.01 -7.49
C THR A 86 12.83 5.88 -8.63
N ASN A 87 11.62 5.60 -9.12
CA ASN A 87 10.97 6.36 -10.19
C ASN A 87 9.80 7.22 -9.67
N SER A 88 9.68 7.33 -8.34
CA SER A 88 8.59 8.02 -7.69
C SER A 88 8.80 9.53 -7.72
N ASN A 89 7.80 10.28 -8.18
CA ASN A 89 7.83 11.72 -8.04
C ASN A 89 7.93 12.09 -6.55
N PRO A 90 8.74 13.11 -6.18
CA PRO A 90 8.80 13.64 -4.82
C PRO A 90 7.38 13.94 -4.30
N GLY A 91 7.04 13.46 -3.09
CA GLY A 91 5.72 13.67 -2.49
C GLY A 91 4.67 12.57 -2.73
N THR A 92 5.05 11.44 -3.35
CA THR A 92 4.21 10.23 -3.38
C THR A 92 4.49 9.33 -2.18
N ILE A 93 3.50 8.56 -1.73
CA ILE A 93 3.65 7.70 -0.53
C ILE A 93 4.78 6.68 -0.71
N ARG A 94 4.96 6.13 -1.91
CA ARG A 94 6.04 5.18 -2.21
C ARG A 94 7.41 5.85 -2.40
N GLY A 95 7.47 7.09 -2.88
CA GLY A 95 8.73 7.83 -2.97
C GLY A 95 9.25 8.23 -1.59
N ASP A 96 8.36 8.69 -0.73
CA ASP A 96 8.74 9.22 0.59
C ASP A 96 8.98 8.10 1.63
N TYR A 97 8.31 6.95 1.50
CA TYR A 97 8.37 5.88 2.51
C TYR A 97 8.82 4.51 1.98
N GLY A 98 8.88 4.31 0.65
CA GLY A 98 9.20 3.01 0.06
C GLY A 98 10.68 2.61 0.14
N VAL A 99 11.60 3.55 0.42
CA VAL A 99 13.04 3.27 0.55
C VAL A 99 13.40 2.72 1.93
N ARG A 100 12.55 2.94 2.94
CA ARG A 100 12.83 2.54 4.33
C ARG A 100 12.56 1.05 4.60
N GLY A 101 11.95 0.35 3.64
CA GLY A 101 11.82 -1.10 3.63
C GLY A 101 13.01 -1.77 2.99
N GLY A 102 14.01 -2.08 3.82
CA GLY A 102 15.10 -2.96 3.42
C GLY A 102 14.55 -4.31 2.96
N GLY A 103 14.91 -4.70 1.74
CA GLY A 103 14.60 -6.02 1.19
C GLY A 103 14.72 -6.10 -0.32
N LEU A 104 15.94 -6.37 -0.80
CA LEU A 104 16.36 -6.77 -2.15
C LEU A 104 16.76 -5.66 -3.14
N GLY A 105 17.96 -5.16 -2.92
CA GLY A 105 18.82 -4.54 -3.94
C GLY A 105 20.17 -4.31 -3.29
N GLY A 106 21.17 -5.11 -3.65
CA GLY A 106 22.52 -4.99 -3.12
C GLY A 106 23.14 -3.65 -3.45
N ASP A 107 23.67 -3.01 -2.42
CA ASP A 107 25.07 -2.61 -2.32
C ASP A 107 25.61 -3.18 -1.00
#